data_AF-A0A517QZ74-F1
#
_entry.id   AF-A0A517QZ74-F1
#
_cell.length_a   1.000
_cell.length_b   1.000
_cell.length_c   1.000
_cell.angle_alpha   90.00
_cell.angle_beta   90.00
_cell.angle_gamma   90.00
#
_symmetry.space_group_name_H-M   'P 1'
#
loop_
_entity.id
_entity.type
_entity.pdbx_description
1 polymer ?
#
loop_
_entity_poly.entity_id
_entity_poly.type
_entity_poly.pdbx_seq_one_letter_code
_entity_poly.pdbx_strand_id
1 'polypeptide(L)'
;MLKSFLANYVQRHRDPVNQVLHVIGLPVTFVAPIVFFCLGDVWNGIACFVIGYVLQFLGHAVEGNEAGEVVLVKKWLGFPYVEFGPKANRPETE
;
A
#
# COMPACT_ATOMS: atom_id res chain seq x y z
N MET A 1 15.53 7.76 -11.96
CA MET A 1 14.10 7.59 -11.62
C MET A 1 13.79 6.20 -11.08
N LEU A 2 13.94 5.12 -11.87
CA LEU A 2 13.57 3.76 -11.41
C LEU A 2 14.33 3.30 -10.16
N LYS A 3 15.66 3.47 -10.11
CA LYS A 3 16.46 3.10 -8.93
C LYS A 3 16.00 3.82 -7.65
N SER A 4 15.67 5.10 -7.76
CA SER A 4 15.18 5.91 -6.64
C SER A 4 13.79 5.47 -6.18
N PHE A 5 12.91 5.10 -7.12
CA PHE A 5 11.59 4.55 -6.83
C PHE A 5 11.70 3.21 -6.09
N LEU A 6 12.53 2.28 -6.60
CA LEU A 6 12.77 1.01 -5.93
C LEU A 6 13.41 1.18 -4.56
N ALA A 7 14.40 2.08 -4.42
CA ALA A 7 15.04 2.36 -3.13
C ALA A 7 14.02 2.85 -2.10
N ASN A 8 13.16 3.82 -2.48
CA ASN A 8 12.10 4.31 -1.62
C ASN A 8 11.05 3.23 -1.32
N TYR A 9 10.69 2.40 -2.30
CA TYR A 9 9.74 1.31 -2.12
C TYR A 9 10.25 0.30 -1.09
N VAL A 10 11.50 -0.16 -1.23
CA VAL A 10 12.14 -1.11 -0.31
C VAL A 10 12.27 -0.52 1.09
N GLN A 11 12.59 0.77 1.21
CA GLN A 11 12.66 1.44 2.51
C GLN A 11 11.31 1.59 3.20
N ARG A 12 10.21 1.71 2.44
CA ARG A 12 8.85 1.86 2.97
C ARG A 12 8.15 0.53 3.25
N HIS A 13 8.65 -0.58 2.73
CA HIS A 13 8.06 -1.91 2.88
C HIS A 13 9.13 -2.89 3.34
N ARG A 14 9.56 -2.77 4.60
CA ARG A 14 10.54 -3.70 5.19
C ARG A 14 9.87 -4.84 5.94
N ASP A 15 8.63 -4.66 6.40
CA ASP A 15 7.89 -5.70 7.09
C ASP A 15 7.36 -6.74 6.08
N PRO A 16 7.69 -8.04 6.26
CA PRO A 16 7.23 -9.09 5.36
C PRO A 16 5.69 -9.21 5.33
N VAL A 17 4.99 -8.88 6.42
CA VAL A 17 3.52 -8.86 6.46
C VAL A 17 3.00 -7.77 5.55
N ASN A 18 3.58 -6.57 5.61
CA ASN A 18 3.23 -5.46 4.73
C ASN A 18 3.44 -5.82 3.26
N GLN A 19 4.57 -6.44 2.94
CA GLN A 19 4.88 -6.92 1.59
C GLN A 19 3.87 -7.95 1.08
N VAL A 20 3.55 -8.97 1.88
CA VAL A 20 2.57 -10.01 1.50
C VAL A 20 1.18 -9.41 1.29
N LEU A 21 0.75 -8.55 2.20
CA LEU A 21 -0.55 -7.87 2.08
C LEU A 21 -0.61 -6.98 0.83
N HIS A 22 0.49 -6.35 0.43
CA HIS A 22 0.54 -5.58 -0.82
C HIS A 22 0.56 -6.47 -2.07
N VAL A 23 1.33 -7.56 -2.07
CA VAL A 23 1.38 -8.52 -3.19
C VAL A 23 0.00 -9.09 -3.51
N ILE A 24 -0.82 -9.30 -2.48
CA ILE A 24 -2.21 -9.76 -2.65
C ILE A 24 -3.16 -8.59 -2.90
N GLY A 25 -3.04 -7.52 -2.12
CA GLY A 25 -3.95 -6.37 -2.13
C GLY A 25 -3.93 -5.60 -3.46
N LEU A 26 -2.77 -5.45 -4.10
CA LEU A 26 -2.64 -4.73 -5.37
C LEU A 26 -3.44 -5.40 -6.51
N PRO A 27 -3.28 -6.71 -6.81
CA PRO A 27 -4.14 -7.41 -7.76
C PRO A 27 -5.63 -7.34 -7.40
N VAL A 28 -5.97 -7.51 -6.11
CA VAL A 28 -7.36 -7.47 -5.65
C VAL A 28 -7.97 -6.06 -5.82
N THR A 29 -7.16 -5.00 -5.76
CA THR A 29 -7.63 -3.60 -5.91
C THR A 29 -7.71 -3.18 -7.37
N PHE A 30 -6.74 -3.56 -8.20
CA PHE A 30 -6.61 -3.00 -9.56
C PHE A 30 -6.95 -3.98 -10.68
N VAL A 31 -6.87 -5.29 -10.46
CA VAL A 31 -7.14 -6.29 -11.50
C VAL A 31 -8.53 -6.90 -11.32
N ALA A 32 -8.85 -7.40 -10.13
CA ALA A 32 -10.12 -8.08 -9.88
C ALA A 32 -11.36 -7.18 -10.17
N PRO A 33 -11.39 -5.89 -9.79
CA PRO A 33 -12.54 -5.04 -10.08
C PRO A 33 -12.76 -4.84 -11.57
N ILE A 34 -11.68 -4.67 -12.35
CA ILE A 34 -11.76 -4.55 -13.81
C ILE A 34 -12.39 -5.81 -14.40
N VAL A 35 -11.94 -6.99 -13.97
CA VAL A 35 -12.51 -8.26 -14.43
C VAL A 35 -13.99 -8.36 -14.10
N PHE A 36 -14.40 -8.08 -12.86
CA PHE A 36 -15.80 -8.14 -12.46
C PHE A 36 -16.68 -7.12 -13.19
N PHE A 37 -16.19 -5.90 -13.39
CA PHE A 37 -16.90 -4.88 -14.16
C PHE A 37 -17.09 -5.28 -15.63
N CYS A 38 -16.07 -5.88 -16.26
CA CYS A 38 -16.18 -6.42 -17.62
C CYS A 38 -17.19 -7.58 -17.72
N LEU A 39 -17.40 -8.32 -16.63
CA LEU A 39 -18.41 -9.39 -16.53
C LEU A 39 -19.80 -8.87 -16.14
N GLY A 40 -19.96 -7.56 -15.91
CA GLY A 40 -21.23 -6.95 -15.48
C GLY A 40 -21.53 -7.11 -13.98
N ASP A 41 -20.60 -7.64 -13.19
CA ASP A 41 -20.76 -7.89 -11.77
C ASP A 41 -20.21 -6.72 -10.94
N VAL A 42 -21.00 -5.66 -10.89
CA VAL A 42 -20.60 -4.38 -10.26
C VAL A 42 -20.33 -4.55 -8.76
N TRP A 43 -21.12 -5.36 -8.06
CA TRP A 43 -21.01 -5.50 -6.61
C TRP A 43 -19.74 -6.22 -6.19
N ASN A 44 -19.38 -7.32 -6.87
CA ASN A 44 -18.12 -7.99 -6.58
C ASN A 44 -16.91 -7.13 -6.98
N GLY A 45 -17.02 -6.34 -8.06
CA GLY A 45 -15.97 -5.40 -8.41
C GLY A 45 -15.72 -4.33 -7.34
N ILE A 46 -16.79 -3.73 -6.80
CA ILE A 46 -16.70 -2.78 -5.68
C ILE A 46 -16.13 -3.47 -4.42
N ALA A 47 -16.62 -4.67 -4.11
CA ALA A 47 -16.15 -5.42 -2.95
C ALA A 47 -14.64 -5.71 -3.04
N CYS A 48 -14.14 -6.17 -4.19
CA CYS A 48 -12.72 -6.39 -4.42
C CYS A 48 -11.90 -5.10 -4.26
N PHE A 49 -12.38 -3.97 -4.81
CA PHE A 49 -11.69 -2.69 -4.66
C PHE A 49 -11.54 -2.29 -3.18
N VAL A 50 -12.62 -2.38 -2.40
CA VAL A 50 -12.61 -2.04 -0.98
C VAL A 50 -11.72 -3.01 -0.18
N ILE A 51 -11.90 -4.32 -0.37
CA ILE A 51 -11.12 -5.35 0.34
C ILE A 51 -9.64 -5.21 0.03
N GLY A 52 -9.27 -5.00 -1.23
CA GLY A 52 -7.89 -4.83 -1.64
C GLY A 52 -7.23 -3.60 -1.01
N TYR A 53 -7.97 -2.49 -0.88
CA TYR A 53 -7.51 -1.32 -0.14
C TYR A 53 -7.35 -1.59 1.36
N VAL A 54 -8.29 -2.31 1.97
CA VAL A 54 -8.18 -2.72 3.39
C VAL A 54 -6.91 -3.53 3.63
N LEU A 55 -6.59 -4.49 2.76
CA LEU A 55 -5.35 -5.29 2.88
C LEU A 55 -4.10 -4.40 2.83
N GLN A 56 -4.03 -3.46 1.90
CA GLN A 56 -2.90 -2.54 1.77
C GLN A 56 -2.77 -1.62 3.00
N PHE A 57 -3.87 -1.04 3.49
CA PHE A 57 -3.85 -0.21 4.69
C PHE A 57 -3.48 -1.00 5.94
N LEU A 58 -3.91 -2.26 6.06
CA LEU A 58 -3.47 -3.13 7.15
C LEU A 58 -1.96 -3.38 7.08
N GLY A 59 -1.40 -3.59 5.89
CA GLY A 59 0.04 -3.71 5.70
C GLY A 59 0.79 -2.48 6.20
N HIS A 60 0.33 -1.30 5.81
CA HIS A 60 0.87 -0.02 6.27
C HIS A 60 0.74 0.18 7.79
N ALA A 61 -0.40 -0.20 8.37
CA ALA A 61 -0.59 -0.17 9.82
C ALA A 61 0.38 -1.10 10.57
N VAL A 62 0.68 -2.28 10.02
CA VAL A 62 1.70 -3.19 10.58
C VAL A 62 3.11 -2.63 10.46
N GLU A 63 3.46 -2.04 9.31
CA GLU A 63 4.76 -1.37 9.10
C GLU A 63 4.93 -0.13 9.99
N GLY A 64 3.82 0.53 10.34
CA GLY A 64 3.80 1.79 11.09
C GLY A 64 4.08 3.01 10.23
N ASN A 65 3.73 2.97 8.94
CA ASN A 65 3.76 4.11 8.04
C ASN A 65 2.40 4.36 7.39
N GLU A 66 2.29 5.49 6.69
CA GLU A 66 1.09 5.84 5.95
C GLU A 66 1.22 5.44 4.49
N ALA A 67 0.09 5.05 3.89
CA ALA A 67 0.01 4.73 2.49
C ALA A 67 0.38 5.93 1.61
N GLY A 68 0.91 5.65 0.42
CA GLY A 68 1.38 6.69 -0.51
C GLY A 68 0.33 7.74 -0.82
N GLU A 69 -0.93 7.34 -1.04
CA GLU A 69 -2.01 8.29 -1.32
C GLU A 69 -2.36 9.16 -0.10
N VAL A 70 -2.31 8.61 1.11
CA VAL A 70 -2.56 9.35 2.35
C VAL A 70 -1.45 10.38 2.57
N VAL A 71 -0.19 9.97 2.37
CA VAL A 71 0.97 10.88 2.43
C VAL A 71 0.83 12.00 1.39
N LEU A 72 0.43 11.68 0.16
CA LEU A 72 0.25 12.68 -0.90
C LEU A 72 -0.82 13.71 -0.53
N VAL A 73 -2.00 13.25 -0.07
CA VAL A 73 -3.09 14.14 0.34
C VAL A 73 -2.68 14.99 1.53
N LYS A 74 -2.10 14.40 2.58
CA LYS A 74 -1.64 15.14 3.77
C LYS A 74 -0.57 16.17 3.42
N LYS A 75 0.37 15.82 2.56
CA LYS A 75 1.40 16.74 2.07
C LYS A 75 0.79 17.92 1.32
N TRP A 76 -0.23 17.68 0.49
CA TRP A 76 -0.93 18.76 -0.22
C TRP A 76 -1.69 19.68 0.75
N LEU A 77 -2.26 19.12 1.82
CA LEU A 77 -2.97 19.86 2.86
C LEU A 77 -2.06 20.47 3.94
N GLY A 78 -0.75 20.24 3.87
CA GLY A 78 0.21 20.71 4.89
C GLY A 78 0.11 20.01 6.24
N PHE A 79 -0.50 18.82 6.30
CA PHE A 79 -0.63 18.04 7.52
C PHE A 79 0.61 17.17 7.80
N PRO A 80 0.92 16.88 9.08
CA PRO A 80 1.97 15.93 9.43
C PRO A 80 1.61 14.53 8.92
N TYR A 81 2.62 13.84 8.38
CA TYR A 81 2.50 12.50 7.80
C TYR A 81 3.69 11.62 8.18
N VAL A 82 3.50 10.29 8.12
CA VAL A 82 4.55 9.30 8.43
C VAL A 82 4.89 8.52 7.17
N GLU A 83 6.00 8.87 6.52
CA GLU A 83 6.38 8.26 5.25
C GLU A 83 7.09 6.90 5.42
N PHE A 84 7.94 6.79 6.43
CA PHE A 84 8.75 5.62 6.73
C PHE A 84 8.43 5.10 8.12
N GLY A 85 8.27 3.78 8.26
CA GLY A 85 7.92 3.16 9.54
C GLY A 85 9.11 3.12 10.50
N PRO A 86 8.91 2.77 11.78
CA PRO A 86 9.98 2.69 12.77
C PRO A 86 11.15 1.76 12.38
N LYS A 87 10.89 0.77 11.53
CA LYS A 87 11.89 -0.19 11.04
C LYS A 87 12.78 0.36 9.91
N ALA A 88 12.44 1.50 9.31
CA ALA A 88 13.22 2.08 8.21
C ALA A 88 14.61 2.58 8.65
N ASN A 89 14.73 3.03 9.91
CA ASN A 89 15.99 3.53 10.49
C ASN A 89 16.82 2.46 11.21
N ARG A 90 16.40 1.19 11.19
CA ARG A 90 17.14 0.11 11.86
C ARG A 90 18.33 -0.32 10.97
N PRO A 91 19.57 -0.32 11.48
CA PRO A 91 20.72 -0.86 10.74
C PRO A 91 20.45 -2.33 10.39
N GLU A 92 20.92 -2.78 9.22
CA GLU A 92 20.63 -4.12 8.64
C GLU A 92 21.16 -5.32 9.46
N THR A 93 21.71 -5.08 10.65
CA THR A 93 22.38 -6.08 11.47
C THR A 93 21.84 -6.07 12.90
N GLU A 94 20.74 -6.78 13.11
CA GLU A 94 20.39 -7.47 14.36
C GLU A 94 19.86 -8.85 14.03
#